data_AF-A0A646IHH5-F1
#
_entry.id   AF-A0A646IHH5-F1
#
_cell.length_a   1.000
_cell.length_b   1.000
_cell.length_c   1.000
_cell.angle_alpha   90.00
_cell.angle_beta   90.00
_cell.angle_gamma   90.00
#
_symmetry.space_group_name_H-M   'P 1'
#
loop_
_entity.id
_entity.type
_entity.pdbx_description
1 polymer ?
#
loop_
_entity_poly.entity_id
_entity_poly.type
_entity_poly.pdbx_seq_one_letter_code
_entity_poly.pdbx_strand_id
1 'polypeptide(L)' 'MPHTPDDDLDTVDPAPPVYHAERALLGALLLEPRRLQDAAHLVPEAFSTAEHRALFTAIRSLPAPDPARHARRGRG' A
#
# COMPACT_ATOMS: atom_id res chain seq x y z
N MET A 1 27.46 24.66 -8.19
CA MET A 1 27.48 23.20 -8.33
C MET A 1 26.03 22.74 -8.44
N PRO A 2 25.60 22.13 -9.54
CA PRO A 2 24.24 21.58 -9.61
C PRO A 2 24.17 20.34 -8.72
N HIS A 3 23.18 20.29 -7.83
CA HIS A 3 22.85 19.10 -7.07
C HIS A 3 22.21 18.09 -8.02
N THR A 4 22.94 17.06 -8.42
CA THR A 4 22.33 15.84 -8.95
C THR A 4 21.60 15.17 -7.79
N PRO A 5 20.28 14.94 -7.88
CA PRO A 5 19.61 14.12 -6.86
C PRO A 5 20.29 12.75 -6.86
N ASP A 6 20.55 12.21 -5.67
CA ASP A 6 21.08 10.87 -5.45
C ASP A 6 20.35 9.88 -6.36
N ASP A 7 21.06 9.41 -7.39
CA ASP A 7 20.70 8.24 -8.18
C ASP A 7 21.19 6.98 -7.45
N ASP A 8 21.12 7.01 -6.12
CA ASP A 8 21.32 5.88 -5.22
C ASP A 8 19.94 5.36 -4.82
N LEU A 9 19.07 5.16 -5.83
CA LEU A 9 18.09 4.09 -5.73
C LEU A 9 18.92 2.82 -5.74
N ASP A 10 19.38 2.42 -4.55
CA ASP A 10 19.95 1.11 -4.24
C ASP A 10 19.34 0.12 -5.21
N THR A 11 20.18 -0.60 -5.97
CA THR A 11 19.69 -1.58 -6.93
C THR A 11 18.88 -2.61 -6.16
N VAL A 12 17.55 -2.38 -6.10
CA VAL A 12 16.64 -3.22 -5.35
C VAL A 12 16.62 -4.53 -6.13
N ASP A 13 17.20 -5.56 -5.53
CA ASP A 13 17.08 -6.93 -6.04
C ASP A 13 15.61 -7.13 -6.43
N PRO A 14 15.31 -7.48 -7.69
CA PRO A 14 13.95 -7.37 -8.20
C PRO A 14 13.05 -8.22 -7.32
N ALA A 15 12.19 -7.54 -6.56
CA ALA A 15 11.30 -8.24 -5.65
C ALA A 15 10.43 -9.19 -6.49
N PRO A 16 10.06 -10.37 -5.95
CA PRO A 16 9.20 -11.29 -6.68
C PRO A 16 7.97 -10.56 -7.23
N PRO A 17 7.49 -10.86 -8.45
CA PRO A 17 6.34 -10.14 -9.03
C PRO A 17 5.12 -10.04 -8.08
N VAL A 18 4.94 -11.05 -7.22
CA VAL A 18 3.91 -11.09 -6.18
C VAL A 18 4.09 -9.97 -5.15
N TYR A 19 5.31 -9.62 -4.76
CA TYR A 19 5.58 -8.53 -3.83
C TYR A 19 5.05 -7.19 -4.36
N HIS A 20 5.27 -6.89 -5.64
CA HIS A 20 4.77 -5.66 -6.25
C HIS A 20 3.25 -5.67 -6.42
N ALA A 21 2.65 -6.83 -6.73
CA ALA A 21 1.20 -6.99 -6.80
C ALA A 21 0.53 -6.76 -5.42
N GLU A 22 1.09 -7.35 -4.36
CA GLU A 22 0.63 -7.15 -2.98
C GLU A 22 0.77 -5.69 -2.56
N ARG A 23 1.91 -5.03 -2.85
CA ARG A 23 2.11 -3.62 -2.54
C ARG A 23 1.13 -2.71 -3.29
N ALA A 24 0.83 -3.02 -4.55
CA ALA A 24 -0.15 -2.27 -5.34
C ALA A 24 -1.57 -2.42 -4.76
N LEU A 25 -1.95 -3.64 -4.36
CA LEU A 25 -3.22 -3.91 -3.70
C LEU A 25 -3.34 -3.14 -2.38
N LEU A 26 -2.31 -3.23 -1.51
CA LEU A 26 -2.29 -2.53 -0.22
C LEU A 26 -2.35 -1.01 -0.40
N GLY A 27 -1.63 -0.47 -1.37
CA GLY A 27 -1.71 0.96 -1.73
C GLY A 27 -3.09 1.38 -2.20
N ALA A 28 -3.74 0.57 -3.04
CA ALA A 28 -5.10 0.84 -3.51
C ALA A 28 -6.12 0.83 -2.36
N LEU A 29 -6.00 -0.11 -1.41
CA LEU A 29 -6.87 -0.19 -0.24
C LEU A 29 -6.64 0.98 0.74
N LEU A 30 -5.42 1.47 0.87
CA LEU A 30 -5.13 2.68 1.66
C LEU A 30 -5.70 3.96 1.00
N LEU A 31 -5.69 4.02 -0.33
CA LEU A 31 -6.25 5.15 -1.08
C LEU A 31 -7.78 5.14 -1.07
N GLU A 32 -8.38 3.97 -1.23
CA GLU A 32 -9.82 3.78 -1.34
C GLU A 32 -10.32 2.66 -0.39
N PRO A 33 -10.39 2.93 0.93
CA PRO A 33 -10.72 1.91 1.94
C PRO A 33 -12.06 1.19 1.73
N ARG A 34 -13.00 1.83 1.01
CA ARG A 34 -14.28 1.21 0.66
C ARG A 34 -14.07 -0.07 -0.14
N ARG A 35 -13.07 -0.14 -1.03
CA ARG A 35 -12.79 -1.34 -1.85
C ARG A 35 -12.36 -2.57 -1.07
N LEU A 36 -12.17 -2.46 0.25
CA LEU A 36 -11.93 -3.60 1.11
C LEU A 36 -13.02 -4.67 1.01
N GLN A 37 -14.26 -4.29 0.71
CA GLN A 37 -15.37 -5.24 0.46
C GLN A 37 -15.12 -6.16 -0.75
N ASP A 38 -14.39 -5.70 -1.76
CA ASP A 38 -14.06 -6.48 -2.95
C ASP A 38 -12.98 -7.54 -2.64
N ALA A 39 -12.20 -7.28 -1.57
CA ALA A 39 -11.13 -8.14 -1.06
C ALA A 39 -11.57 -8.99 0.16
N ALA A 40 -12.88 -9.10 0.44
CA ALA A 40 -13.38 -9.77 1.65
C ALA A 40 -12.96 -11.25 1.80
N HIS A 41 -12.70 -11.92 0.67
CA HIS A 41 -12.23 -13.31 0.62
C HIS A 41 -10.74 -13.47 0.98
N LEU A 42 -9.97 -12.38 0.99
CA LEU A 42 -8.55 -12.42 1.34
C LEU A 42 -8.38 -12.44 2.87
N VAL A 43 -7.51 -13.34 3.33
CA VAL A 43 -7.01 -13.40 4.70
C VAL A 43 -5.57 -12.87 4.74
N PRO A 44 -5.10 -12.31 5.87
CA PRO A 44 -3.71 -11.88 6.01
C PRO A 44 -2.71 -12.93 5.56
N GLU A 45 -2.95 -14.21 5.87
CA GLU A 45 -2.10 -15.35 5.53
C GLU A 45 -1.83 -15.53 4.03
N ALA A 46 -2.63 -14.89 3.16
CA ALA A 46 -2.43 -14.91 1.71
C ALA A 46 -1.26 -14.04 1.23
N PHE A 47 -0.74 -13.15 2.08
CA PHE A 47 0.38 -12.27 1.74
C PHE A 47 1.73 -12.93 2.02
N SER A 48 2.67 -12.70 1.12
CA SER A 48 3.97 -13.37 1.04
C SER A 48 4.95 -12.90 2.11
N THR A 49 4.80 -11.68 2.62
CA THR A 49 5.70 -11.09 3.62
C THR A 49 4.98 -10.73 4.92
N ALA A 50 5.68 -10.82 6.06
CA ALA A 50 5.11 -10.50 7.36
C ALA A 50 4.61 -9.05 7.43
N GLU A 51 5.30 -8.13 6.75
CA GLU A 51 4.97 -6.71 6.66
C GLU A 51 3.64 -6.50 5.93
N HIS A 52 3.44 -7.17 4.79
CA HIS A 52 2.20 -7.08 4.03
C HIS A 52 1.02 -7.70 4.78
N ARG A 53 1.25 -8.83 5.49
CA ARG A 53 0.25 -9.44 6.39
C ARG A 53 -0.19 -8.49 7.50
N ALA A 54 0.78 -7.87 8.17
CA ALA A 54 0.53 -6.93 9.25
C ALA A 54 -0.22 -5.69 8.75
N LEU A 55 0.17 -5.15 7.59
CA LEU A 55 -0.48 -4.00 6.99
C LEU A 55 -1.93 -4.30 6.59
N PHE A 56 -2.18 -5.44 5.93
CA PHE A 56 -3.54 -5.85 5.58
C PHE A 56 -4.42 -6.05 6.82
N THR A 57 -3.87 -6.64 7.88
CA THR A 57 -4.56 -6.80 9.17
C THR A 57 -4.97 -5.45 9.75
N ALA A 58 -4.08 -4.46 9.72
CA ALA A 58 -4.37 -3.11 10.19
C ALA A 58 -5.43 -2.41 9.33
N ILE A 59 -5.35 -2.52 8.00
CA ILE A 59 -6.35 -1.98 7.08
C ILE A 59 -7.75 -2.57 7.37
N ARG A 60 -7.82 -3.86 7.73
CA ARG A 60 -9.08 -4.54 8.06
C ARG A 60 -9.64 -4.23 9.45
N SER A 61 -8.79 -3.88 10.42
CA SER A 61 -9.21 -3.68 11.81
C SER A 61 -9.62 -2.25 12.13
N LEU A 62 -9.17 -1.28 11.33
CA LEU A 62 -9.47 0.13 11.55
C LEU A 62 -10.77 0.53 10.84
N PRO A 63 -11.61 1.38 11.45
CA PRO A 63 -12.76 1.94 10.76
C PRO A 63 -12.28 2.72 9.53
N ALA A 64 -13.01 2.59 8.42
CA ALA A 64 -12.68 3.30 7.19
C ALA A 64 -12.56 4.82 7.48
N PRO A 65 -11.42 5.45 7.21
CA PRO A 65 -11.25 6.89 7.40
C PRO A 65 -12.24 7.68 6.53
N ASP A 66 -12.67 8.84 7.02
CA ASP A 66 -13.57 9.74 6.30
C ASP A 66 -13.00 10.06 4.90
N PRO A 67 -13.73 9.79 3.80
CA PRO A 67 -13.29 10.09 2.43
C PRO A 67 -12.82 11.55 2.25
N ALA A 68 -13.44 12.51 2.95
CA ALA A 68 -13.05 13.92 2.88
C ALA A 68 -11.65 14.18 3.46
N ARG A 69 -11.17 13.31 4.37
CA ARG A 69 -9.80 13.37 4.93
C ARG A 69 -8.75 13.01 3.87
N HIS A 70 -9.10 12.18 2.88
CA HIS A 70 -8.21 11.79 1.78
C HIS A 70 -8.23 12.80 0.62
N ALA A 71 -9.36 13.47 0.38
CA ALA A 71 -9.50 14.47 -0.68
C ALA A 71 -8.62 15.73 -0.48
N ARG A 72 -8.18 16.01 0.75
CA ARG A 72 -7.45 17.25 1.12
C ARG A 72 -5.96 17.26 0.73
N ARG A 73 -5.53 16.48 -0.26
CA ARG A 73 -4.17 16.56 -0.84
C ARG A 73 -4.15 16.86 -2.34
N GLY A 74 -5.14 17.61 -2.82
CA GLY A 74 -5.14 18.17 -4.17
C GLY A 74 -5.03 19.69 -4.16
N ARG A 75 -3.83 20.19 -4.49
CA ARG A 75 -3.47 21.58 -4.85
C ARG A 75 -3.36 22.61 -3.70
N GLY A 76 -2.12 22.81 -3.27
CA GLY A 76 -1.55 24.14 -3.03
C GLY A 76 -0.53 24.42 -4.12
#